data_AF-A0A965EVA3-F1
#
_entry.id   AF-A0A965EVA3-F1
#
_cell.length_a   1.000
_cell.length_b   1.000
_cell.length_c   1.000
_cell.angle_alpha   90.00
_cell.angle_beta   90.00
_cell.angle_gamma   90.00
#
_symmetry.space_group_name_H-M   'P 1'
#
loop_
_entity.id
_entity.type
_entity.pdbx_description
1 polymer ?
#
loop_
_entity_poly.entity_id
_entity_poly.type
_entity_poly.pdbx_seq_one_letter_code
_entity_poly.pdbx_strand_id
1 'polypeptide(L)' 'MATYKRWNDAELQFIRDNLSSFSDTELATKLSEMTGEAVSYGMIRRQRRKLGVVKARGRRKKNTTPSAN' A
#
# COMPACT_ATOMS: atom_id res chain seq x y z
N MET A 1 -19.31 15.56 -2.34
CA MET A 1 -17.91 15.62 -1.85
C MET A 1 -17.32 14.22 -1.88
N ALA A 2 -16.11 14.03 -2.39
CA ALA A 2 -15.38 12.77 -2.16
C ALA A 2 -14.90 12.75 -0.70
N THR A 3 -15.35 11.77 0.08
CA THR A 3 -14.89 11.57 1.46
C THR A 3 -13.48 11.02 1.42
N TYR A 4 -12.49 11.85 1.77
CA TYR A 4 -11.10 11.40 1.86
C TYR A 4 -10.90 10.65 3.18
N LYS A 5 -10.30 9.45 3.11
CA LYS A 5 -9.87 8.72 4.31
C LYS A 5 -8.91 9.59 5.11
N ARG A 6 -9.15 9.66 6.42
CA ARG A 6 -8.20 10.21 7.39
C ARG A 6 -7.19 9.12 7.70
N TRP A 7 -5.92 9.39 7.42
CA TRP A 7 -4.85 8.45 7.69
C TRP A 7 -4.37 8.61 9.12
N ASN A 8 -4.23 7.50 9.83
CA ASN A 8 -3.54 7.47 11.11
C ASN A 8 -2.03 7.21 10.93
N ASP A 9 -1.21 7.61 11.91
CA ASP A 9 0.24 7.47 11.85
C ASP A 9 0.70 6.03 11.66
N ALA A 10 0.00 5.07 12.27
CA ALA A 10 0.27 3.64 12.09
C ALA A 10 0.10 3.20 10.63
N GLU A 11 -0.92 3.72 9.93
CA GLU A 11 -1.16 3.39 8.52
C GLU A 11 -0.13 4.05 7.62
N LEU A 12 0.27 5.29 7.93
CA LEU A 12 1.32 6.01 7.22
C LEU A 12 2.65 5.27 7.34
N GLN A 13 2.96 4.80 8.56
CA GLN A 13 4.16 4.03 8.83
C GLN A 13 4.14 2.69 8.08
N PHE A 14 3.01 1.99 8.13
CA PHE A 14 2.83 0.75 7.37
C PHE A 14 3.09 0.94 5.87
N ILE A 15 2.55 2.02 5.28
CA ILE A 15 2.81 2.35 3.87
C ILE A 15 4.32 2.54 3.65
N ARG A 16 5.00 3.36 4.46
CA ARG A 16 6.44 3.61 4.30
C ARG A 16 7.27 2.34 4.34
N ASP A 17 7.02 1.48 5.32
CA ASP A 17 7.84 0.29 5.56
C ASP A 17 7.63 -0.78 4.49
N ASN A 18 6.40 -0.86 3.95
CA ASN A 18 6.00 -1.92 3.02
C ASN A 18 6.05 -1.48 1.54
N LEU A 19 6.33 -0.20 1.25
CA LEU A 19 6.36 0.35 -0.11
C LEU A 19 7.49 -0.20 -0.98
N SER A 20 8.58 -0.62 -0.35
CA SER A 20 9.54 -1.46 -1.03
C SER A 20 8.82 -2.76 -1.35
N SER A 21 8.49 -3.58 -0.36
CA SER A 21 7.99 -4.96 -0.45
C SER A 21 6.72 -5.21 -1.28
N PHE A 22 5.83 -4.23 -1.41
CA PHE A 22 4.51 -4.42 -2.01
C PHE A 22 4.16 -3.37 -3.07
N SER A 23 3.33 -3.77 -4.02
CA SER A 23 2.66 -2.87 -4.94
C SER A 23 1.61 -2.01 -4.23
N ASP A 24 1.22 -0.88 -4.82
CA ASP A 24 0.20 0.00 -4.22
C ASP A 24 -1.16 -0.72 -4.13
N THR A 25 -1.41 -1.72 -4.99
CA THR A 25 -2.60 -2.58 -4.96
C THR A 25 -2.54 -3.55 -3.78
N GLU A 26 -1.43 -4.25 -3.59
CA GLU A 26 -1.24 -5.17 -2.45
C GLU A 26 -1.30 -4.43 -1.11
N LEU A 27 -0.71 -3.23 -1.04
CA LEU A 27 -0.82 -2.36 0.13
C LEU A 27 -2.27 -2.00 0.43
N ALA A 28 -3.06 -1.69 -0.60
CA ALA A 28 -4.47 -1.36 -0.43
C ALA A 28 -5.27 -2.55 0.11
N THR A 29 -5.05 -3.75 -0.44
CA THR A 29 -5.68 -4.99 0.05
C THR A 29 -5.30 -5.26 1.51
N LYS A 30 -4.00 -5.27 1.83
CA LYS A 30 -3.53 -5.54 3.20
C LYS A 30 -4.01 -4.51 4.22
N LEU A 31 -3.97 -3.23 3.88
CA LEU A 31 -4.50 -2.19 4.77
C LEU A 31 -6.00 -2.35 4.99
N SER A 32 -6.74 -2.73 3.94
CA SER A 32 -8.17 -2.97 4.07
C SER A 32 -8.47 -4.15 4.99
N GLU A 33 -7.71 -5.24 4.86
CA GLU A 33 -7.82 -6.42 5.73
C GLU A 33 -7.42 -6.11 7.18
N MET A 34 -6.36 -5.34 7.40
CA MET A 34 -5.87 -5.01 8.75
C MET A 34 -6.77 -4.02 9.50
N THR A 35 -7.38 -3.06 8.79
CA THR A 35 -8.14 -1.96 9.41
C THR A 35 -9.65 -2.17 9.34
N GLY A 36 -10.13 -3.10 8.50
CA GLY A 36 -11.54 -3.25 8.19
C GLY A 36 -12.12 -2.12 7.33
N GLU A 37 -11.31 -1.16 6.90
CA GLU A 37 -11.75 -0.06 6.05
C GLU A 37 -11.53 -0.34 4.56
N ALA A 38 -12.42 0.17 3.70
CA ALA A 38 -12.24 0.05 2.25
C ALA A 38 -11.13 1.00 1.75
N VAL A 39 -9.90 0.49 1.64
CA VAL A 39 -8.75 1.23 1.11
C VAL A 39 -8.52 0.85 -0.35
N SER A 40 -8.59 1.84 -1.24
CA SER A 40 -8.35 1.63 -2.67
C SER A 40 -6.91 1.93 -3.08
N TYR A 41 -6.47 1.32 -4.18
CA TYR A 41 -5.20 1.62 -4.86
C TYR A 41 -4.98 3.14 -5.04
N GLY A 42 -6.03 3.88 -5.47
CA GLY A 42 -5.93 5.32 -5.71
C GLY A 42 -5.71 6.14 -4.44
N MET A 43 -6.12 5.63 -3.27
CA MET A 43 -5.88 6.27 -1.98
C MET A 43 -4.42 6.08 -1.57
N ILE A 44 -3.88 4.86 -1.68
CA ILE A 44 -2.46 4.58 -1.41
C ILE A 44 -1.55 5.37 -2.34
N ARG A 45 -1.84 5.40 -3.65
CA ARG A 45 -1.03 6.14 -4.63
C ARG A 45 -0.96 7.63 -4.31
N ARG A 46 -2.08 8.24 -3.93
CA ARG A 46 -2.14 9.65 -3.51
C ARG A 46 -1.34 9.87 -2.23
N GLN A 47 -1.53 9.02 -1.23
CA GLN A 47 -0.84 9.14 0.04
C GLN A 47 0.67 8.97 -0.11
N ARG A 48 1.11 7.96 -0.85
CA ARG A 48 2.52 7.75 -1.20
C ARG A 48 3.15 8.98 -1.87
N ARG A 49 2.46 9.58 -2.84
CA ARG A 49 2.93 10.80 -3.52
C ARG A 49 3.02 11.99 -2.55
N LYS A 50 2.03 12.15 -1.66
CA LYS A 50 2.02 13.19 -0.62
C LYS A 50 3.18 13.03 0.38
N LEU A 51 3.55 11.78 0.69
CA LEU A 51 4.68 11.46 1.56
C LEU A 51 6.06 11.61 0.87
N GLY A 52 6.10 11.92 -0.43
CA GLY A 52 7.34 12.06 -1.20
C GLY A 52 8.07 10.74 -1.45
N VAL A 53 7.44 9.59 -1.19
CA VAL A 53 8.11 8.29 -1.29
C VAL A 53 8.06 7.78 -2.73
N VAL A 54 9.23 7.74 -3.37
CA VAL A 54 9.41 7.25 -4.73
C VAL A 54 9.72 5.75 -4.70
N LYS A 55 8.99 4.96 -5.49
CA LYS A 55 9.29 3.53 -5.64
C LYS A 55 10.52 3.37 -6.53
N ALA A 56 11.35 2.37 -6.22
CA ALA A 56 12.45 2.00 -7.09
C ALA A 56 11.94 1.76 -8.53
N ARG A 57 12.66 2.29 -9.52
CA ARG A 57 12.34 2.05 -10.94
C ARG A 57 12.50 0.57 -11.26
N GLY A 58 11.64 0.06 -12.14
CA GLY A 58 11.64 -1.33 -12.61
C GLY A 58 10.50 -2.16 -12.03
N ARG A 59 10.20 -3.28 -12.70
CA ARG A 59 9.19 -4.23 -12.26
C ARG A 59 9.79 -5.06 -11.13
N ARG A 60 9.15 -5.07 -9.96
CA ARG A 60 9.53 -6.02 -8.90
C ARG A 60 9.33 -7.44 -9.39
N LYS A 61 10.31 -8.31 -9.12
CA LYS A 61 10.13 -9.74 -9.32
C LYS A 61 8.96 -10.17 -8.43
N LYS A 62 7.96 -10.83 -9.02
CA LYS A 62 6.85 -11.41 -8.26
C LYS A 62 7.47 -12.44 -7.32
N ASN A 63 7.27 -12.29 -6.01
CA ASN A 63 7.61 -13.34 -5.06
C ASN A 63 6.61 -14.47 -5.30
N THR A 64 6.92 -15.34 -6.25
CA THR A 64 6.20 -16.60 -6.43
C THR A 64 6.61 -17.47 -5.24
N THR A 65 5.89 -17.37 -4.13
CA THR A 65 5.95 -18.40 -3.09
C THR A 65 5.47 -19.68 -3.77
N PRO A 66 6.32 -20.70 -3.96
CA PRO A 66 5.82 -21.99 -4.41
C PRO A 66 4.91 -22.52 -3.31
N SER A 67 3.62 -22.65 -3.60
CA SER A 67 2.71 -23.41 -2.76
C SER A 67 3.26 -24.82 -2.68
N ALA A 68 3.82 -25.20 -1.53
CA ALA A 68 4.17 -26.58 -1.26
C ALA A 68 2.87 -27.40 -1.12
N ASN A 69 2.91 -28.62 -1.67
CA ASN A 69 1.81 -29.59 -1.81
C ASN A 69 1.09 -29.91 -0.49
#